data_AF-A0A7J3KL26-F1
#
_entry.id   AF-A0A7J3KL26-F1
#
_cell.length_a   1.000
_cell.length_b   1.000
_cell.length_c   1.000
_cell.angle_alpha   90.00
_cell.angle_beta   90.00
_cell.angle_gamma   90.00
#
_symmetry.space_group_name_H-M   'P 1'
#
loop_
_entity.id
_entity.type
_entity.pdbx_description
1 polymer ?
#
loop_
_entity_poly.entity_id
_entity_poly.type
_entity_poly.pdbx_seq_one_letter_code
_entity_poly.pdbx_strand_id
1 'polypeptide(L)'
;MLPETRPKKLKVIFDANALFVPLQFKIDIFEELRTLLNRNFEPVLLKPIKNEIEEIAEKGSPKMRRTAAYALKLAERCTLVDLGENFAGSPDDAIVRLAGEWKCPVFTNDRKLRKRLRDINVPVIYVRQKSRLEMDGECSLV
;
A
#
# COMPACT_ATOMS: atom_id res chain seq x y z
N MET A 1 -20.32 1.02 31.88
CA MET A 1 -20.20 1.34 30.44
C MET A 1 -18.84 0.82 29.97
N LEU A 2 -18.82 -0.29 29.24
CA LEU A 2 -17.62 -0.71 28.52
C LEU A 2 -17.44 0.24 27.33
N PRO A 3 -16.22 0.68 26.99
CA PRO A 3 -16.03 1.46 25.77
C PRO A 3 -16.38 0.55 24.58
N GLU A 4 -17.30 1.02 23.75
CA GLU A 4 -17.62 0.43 22.44
C GLU A 4 -16.33 0.33 21.62
N THR A 5 -15.65 -0.82 21.67
CA THR A 5 -14.44 -1.05 20.90
C THR A 5 -14.84 -1.16 19.44
N ARG A 6 -14.74 -0.06 18.69
CA ARG A 6 -14.88 -0.10 17.23
C ARG A 6 -13.94 -1.20 16.71
N PRO A 7 -14.43 -2.12 15.84
CA PRO A 7 -13.57 -3.15 15.30
C PRO A 7 -12.37 -2.50 14.61
N LYS A 8 -11.17 -2.95 14.98
CA LYS A 8 -9.91 -2.40 14.50
C LYS A 8 -9.87 -2.55 12.97
N LYS A 9 -9.72 -1.43 12.25
CA LYS A 9 -9.56 -1.46 10.79
C LYS A 9 -8.31 -2.27 10.43
N LEU A 10 -8.43 -3.11 9.41
CA LEU A 10 -7.27 -3.83 8.86
C LEU A 10 -6.35 -2.81 8.19
N LYS A 11 -5.10 -2.70 8.64
CA LYS A 11 -4.12 -1.86 7.95
C LYS A 11 -3.68 -2.53 6.66
N VAL A 12 -3.50 -1.76 5.59
CA VAL A 12 -2.95 -2.25 4.33
C VAL A 12 -1.88 -1.28 3.88
N ILE A 13 -0.62 -1.72 3.82
CA ILE A 13 0.49 -0.88 3.39
C ILE A 13 0.48 -0.82 1.86
N PHE A 14 0.47 0.38 1.30
CA PHE A 14 0.55 0.60 -0.14
C PHE A 14 2.01 0.87 -0.50
N ASP A 15 2.52 0.09 -1.44
CA ASP A 15 3.72 0.44 -2.19
C ASP A 15 3.39 1.57 -3.19
N ALA A 16 4.41 2.33 -3.62
CA ALA A 16 4.28 3.40 -4.61
C ALA A 16 3.53 2.91 -5.87
N ASN A 17 3.87 1.70 -6.32
CA ASN A 17 3.30 1.09 -7.52
C ASN A 17 1.78 0.89 -7.43
N ALA A 18 1.25 0.62 -6.23
CA ALA A 18 -0.18 0.47 -6.01
C ALA A 18 -0.97 1.75 -6.38
N LEU A 19 -0.39 2.93 -6.14
CA LEU A 19 -1.03 4.22 -6.43
C LEU A 19 -1.09 4.53 -7.94
N PHE A 20 -0.32 3.83 -8.77
CA PHE A 20 -0.35 3.99 -10.22
C PHE A 20 -1.30 3.01 -10.93
N VAL A 21 -1.76 1.97 -10.24
CA VAL A 21 -2.67 0.94 -10.76
C VAL A 21 -3.93 1.53 -11.39
N PRO A 22 -4.63 2.52 -10.80
CA PRO A 22 -5.87 3.01 -11.39
C PRO A 22 -5.69 3.63 -12.77
N LEU A 23 -4.57 4.32 -13.01
CA LEU A 23 -4.27 4.88 -14.34
C LEU A 23 -3.80 3.83 -15.33
N GLN A 24 -3.00 2.86 -14.87
CA GLN A 24 -2.43 1.82 -15.73
C GLN A 24 -3.47 0.79 -16.19
N PHE A 25 -4.37 0.39 -15.30
CA PHE A 25 -5.29 -0.73 -15.52
C PHE A 25 -6.77 -0.34 -15.45
N LYS A 26 -7.09 0.95 -15.20
CA LYS A 26 -8.47 1.45 -15.06
C LYS A 26 -9.25 0.75 -13.95
N ILE A 27 -8.56 0.45 -12.85
CA ILE A 27 -9.11 -0.25 -11.68
C ILE A 27 -9.32 0.76 -10.55
N ASP A 28 -10.52 0.80 -9.95
CA ASP A 28 -10.70 1.47 -8.67
C ASP A 28 -10.13 0.59 -7.54
N ILE A 29 -8.87 0.86 -7.17
CA ILE A 29 -8.18 0.06 -6.16
C ILE A 29 -8.88 0.07 -4.81
N PHE A 30 -9.62 1.12 -4.44
CA PHE A 30 -10.25 1.18 -3.14
C PHE A 30 -11.55 0.37 -3.11
N GLU A 31 -12.34 0.38 -4.19
CA GLU A 31 -13.50 -0.52 -4.33
C GLU A 31 -13.08 -1.98 -4.44
N GLU A 32 -12.03 -2.28 -5.22
CA GLU A 32 -11.50 -3.64 -5.31
C GLU A 32 -10.99 -4.15 -3.96
N LEU A 33 -10.27 -3.31 -3.20
CA LEU A 33 -9.81 -3.69 -1.85
C LEU A 33 -10.99 -3.90 -0.88
N ARG A 34 -12.04 -3.08 -0.95
CA ARG A 34 -13.26 -3.28 -0.16
C ARG A 34 -13.87 -4.65 -0.44
N THR A 35 -14.00 -5.00 -1.72
CA THR A 35 -14.57 -6.27 -2.17
C THR A 35 -13.70 -7.45 -1.76
N LEU A 36 -12.38 -7.36 -2.00
CA LEU A 36 -11.42 -8.42 -1.71
C LEU A 36 -11.29 -8.71 -0.22
N LEU A 37 -11.23 -7.66 0.62
CA LEU A 37 -10.99 -7.81 2.06
C LEU A 37 -12.28 -8.08 2.85
N ASN A 38 -13.45 -7.75 2.28
CA ASN A 38 -14.76 -7.88 2.90
C ASN A 38 -14.84 -7.33 4.35
N ARG A 39 -14.06 -6.28 4.63
CA ARG A 39 -14.02 -5.59 5.93
C ARG A 39 -13.47 -4.18 5.77
N ASN A 40 -13.68 -3.36 6.80
CA ASN A 40 -13.09 -2.03 6.86
C ASN A 40 -11.56 -2.11 6.95
N PHE A 41 -10.89 -1.32 6.12
CA PHE A 41 -9.43 -1.21 6.10
C PHE A 41 -8.96 0.25 6.23
N GLU A 42 -7.69 0.40 6.56
CA GLU A 42 -6.97 1.66 6.65
C GLU A 42 -5.76 1.56 5.70
N PRO A 43 -5.77 2.27 4.56
CA PRO A 43 -4.62 2.33 3.67
C PRO A 43 -3.50 3.13 4.35
N VAL A 44 -2.29 2.59 4.32
CA VAL A 44 -1.10 3.17 4.94
C VAL A 44 -0.07 3.44 3.86
N LEU A 45 0.57 4.61 3.91
CA LEU A 45 1.65 4.97 3.01
C LEU A 45 2.85 5.46 3.82
N LEU A 46 4.04 5.02 3.45
CA LEU A 46 5.26 5.50 4.09
C LEU A 46 5.60 6.91 3.57
N LYS A 47 6.04 7.79 4.48
CA LYS A 47 6.42 9.16 4.14
C LYS A 47 7.52 9.25 3.08
N PRO A 48 8.61 8.44 3.11
CA PRO A 48 9.62 8.46 2.04
C PRO A 48 9.02 8.18 0.66
N ILE A 49 8.10 7.22 0.56
CA ILE A 49 7.42 6.88 -0.70
C ILE A 49 6.59 8.07 -1.20
N LYS A 50 5.86 8.76 -0.30
CA LYS A 50 5.13 9.96 -0.68
C LYS A 50 6.08 11.04 -1.21
N ASN A 51 7.21 11.28 -0.53
CA ASN A 51 8.18 12.29 -0.94
C ASN A 51 8.76 12.01 -2.34
N GLU A 52 9.04 10.75 -2.67
CA GLU A 52 9.49 10.35 -4.02
C GLU A 52 8.43 10.69 -5.09
N ILE A 53 7.15 10.45 -4.80
CA ILE A 53 6.06 10.79 -5.71
C ILE A 53 5.93 12.32 -5.86
N GLU A 54 6.10 13.08 -4.78
CA GLU A 54 6.13 14.56 -4.81
C GLU A 54 7.26 15.06 -5.71
N GLU A 55 8.46 14.49 -5.58
CA GLU A 55 9.59 14.86 -6.45
C GLU A 55 9.30 14.57 -7.93
N ILE A 56 8.65 13.44 -8.25
CA ILE A 56 8.23 13.14 -9.62
C ILE A 56 7.16 14.14 -10.11
N ALA A 57 6.24 14.55 -9.24
CA ALA A 57 5.20 15.54 -9.56
C ALA A 57 5.79 16.93 -9.88
N GLU A 58 6.92 17.27 -9.26
CA GLU A 58 7.62 18.54 -9.49
C GLU A 58 8.55 18.50 -10.70
N LYS A 59 9.42 17.49 -10.77
CA LYS A 59 10.58 17.48 -11.68
C LYS A 59 10.43 16.55 -12.88
N GLY A 60 9.39 15.71 -12.90
CA GLY A 60 9.19 14.73 -13.96
C GLY A 60 8.86 15.33 -15.32
N SER A 61 8.89 14.49 -16.37
CA SER A 61 8.32 14.84 -17.68
C SER A 61 6.83 15.22 -17.55
N PRO A 62 6.23 15.97 -18.50
CA PRO A 62 4.81 16.34 -18.42
C PRO A 62 3.86 15.16 -18.20
N LYS A 63 4.15 13.99 -18.77
CA LYS A 63 3.38 12.76 -18.57
C LYS A 63 3.56 12.19 -17.15
N MET A 64 4.80 12.16 -16.66
CA MET A 64 5.11 11.69 -15.32
C MET A 64 4.49 12.58 -14.26
N ARG A 65 4.57 13.91 -14.40
CA ARG A 65 3.96 14.86 -13.45
C ARG A 65 2.46 14.68 -13.30
N ARG A 66 1.72 14.51 -14.41
CA ARG A 66 0.28 14.20 -14.37
C ARG A 66 -0.01 12.89 -13.65
N THR A 67 0.80 11.87 -13.89
CA THR A 67 0.65 10.54 -13.28
C THR A 67 0.93 10.60 -11.78
N ALA A 68 1.99 11.31 -11.36
CA ALA A 68 2.34 11.51 -9.96
C ALA A 68 1.32 12.39 -9.22
N ALA A 69 0.84 13.47 -9.83
CA ALA A 69 -0.21 14.31 -9.25
C ALA A 69 -1.49 13.50 -8.93
N TYR A 70 -1.86 12.57 -9.82
CA TYR A 70 -2.96 11.65 -9.56
C TYR A 70 -2.65 10.68 -8.41
N ALA A 71 -1.45 10.10 -8.37
CA ALA A 71 -1.02 9.25 -7.26
C ALA A 71 -1.03 9.98 -5.91
N LEU A 72 -0.63 11.26 -5.86
CA LEU A 72 -0.72 12.10 -4.66
C LEU A 72 -2.16 12.30 -4.20
N LYS A 73 -3.10 12.49 -5.14
CA LYS A 73 -4.54 12.57 -4.81
C LYS A 73 -5.08 11.29 -4.18
N LEU A 74 -4.57 10.12 -4.58
CA LEU A 74 -4.90 8.86 -3.91
C LEU A 74 -4.21 8.75 -2.55
N ALA A 75 -2.97 9.21 -2.44
CA ALA A 75 -2.21 9.21 -1.19
C ALA A 75 -2.86 10.06 -0.09
N GLU A 76 -3.63 11.10 -0.43
CA GLU A 76 -4.45 11.87 0.54
C GLU A 76 -5.45 10.99 1.32
N ARG A 77 -5.81 9.81 0.79
CA ARG A 77 -6.69 8.84 1.46
C ARG A 77 -5.93 7.90 2.40
N CYS A 78 -4.60 7.94 2.39
CA CYS A 78 -3.75 7.06 3.19
C CYS A 78 -3.35 7.72 4.52
N THR A 79 -3.27 6.92 5.57
CA THR A 79 -2.55 7.32 6.79
C THR A 79 -1.06 7.33 6.51
N LEU A 80 -0.42 8.49 6.66
CA LEU A 80 1.03 8.61 6.48
C LEU A 80 1.78 8.14 7.72
N VAL A 81 2.80 7.30 7.49
CA VAL A 81 3.67 6.77 8.54
C VAL A 81 5.10 7.22 8.28
N ASP A 82 5.68 7.85 9.30
CA ASP A 82 7.09 8.22 9.33
C ASP A 82 7.82 7.23 10.24
N LEU A 83 8.86 6.58 9.72
CA LEU A 83 9.71 5.66 10.50
C LEU A 83 10.84 6.40 11.24
N GLY A 84 10.93 7.73 11.06
CA GLY A 84 11.98 8.57 11.63
C GLY A 84 13.29 8.47 10.85
N GLU A 85 14.21 9.39 11.19
CA GLU A 85 15.50 9.57 10.49
C GLU A 85 16.46 8.37 10.66
N ASN A 86 16.18 7.47 11.60
CA ASN A 86 17.04 6.34 11.95
C ASN A 86 16.82 5.09 11.09
N PHE A 87 15.88 5.11 10.13
CA PHE A 87 15.70 3.99 9.22
C PHE A 87 16.74 4.03 8.08
N ALA A 88 17.78 3.20 8.18
CA ALA A 88 18.90 3.14 7.23
C ALA A 88 18.69 2.14 6.07
N GLY A 89 17.46 1.86 5.66
CA GLY A 89 17.14 0.87 4.62
C GLY A 89 16.45 1.46 3.39
N SER A 90 16.23 0.63 2.37
CA SER A 90 15.42 1.00 1.21
C SER A 90 13.93 1.11 1.57
N PRO A 91 13.10 1.80 0.76
CA PRO A 91 11.64 1.82 0.97
C PRO A 91 11.03 0.41 1.06
N ASP A 92 11.53 -0.54 0.26
CA ASP A 92 11.10 -1.95 0.33
C ASP A 92 11.44 -2.58 1.69
N ASP A 93 12.62 -2.30 2.24
CA ASP A 93 13.01 -2.81 3.57
C ASP A 93 12.10 -2.25 4.66
N ALA A 94 11.70 -0.98 4.53
CA ALA A 94 10.77 -0.33 5.44
C ALA A 94 9.39 -0.99 5.38
N ILE A 95 8.89 -1.27 4.17
CA ILE A 95 7.62 -1.99 3.97
C ILE A 95 7.69 -3.37 4.60
N VAL A 96 8.74 -4.16 4.32
CA VAL A 96 8.88 -5.53 4.84
C VAL A 96 8.92 -5.53 6.37
N ARG A 97 9.71 -4.63 6.96
CA ARG A 97 9.78 -4.50 8.42
C ARG A 97 8.43 -4.14 9.01
N LEU A 98 7.79 -3.08 8.53
CA LEU A 98 6.54 -2.57 9.09
C LEU A 98 5.41 -3.59 8.94
N ALA A 99 5.31 -4.24 7.78
CA ALA A 99 4.30 -5.26 7.52
C ALA A 99 4.51 -6.50 8.41
N GLY A 100 5.76 -6.89 8.64
CA GLY A 100 6.14 -7.98 9.53
C GLY A 100 5.83 -7.70 11.00
N GLU A 101 6.05 -6.46 11.46
CA GLU A 101 5.73 -5.99 12.82
C GLU A 101 4.21 -5.89 13.03
N TRP A 102 3.49 -5.31 12.06
CA TRP A 102 2.04 -5.06 12.16
C TRP A 102 1.17 -6.24 11.76
N LYS A 103 1.76 -7.29 11.19
CA LYS A 103 1.07 -8.46 10.64
C LYS A 103 -0.07 -8.05 9.70
N CYS A 104 0.25 -7.12 8.79
CA CYS A 104 -0.74 -6.51 7.93
C CYS A 104 -0.39 -6.69 6.43
N PRO A 105 -1.39 -6.77 5.54
CA PRO A 105 -1.14 -6.95 4.12
C PRO A 105 -0.37 -5.78 3.49
N VAL A 106 0.35 -6.11 2.43
CA VAL A 106 0.98 -5.13 1.54
C VAL A 106 0.36 -5.22 0.17
N PHE A 107 -0.04 -4.09 -0.41
CA PHE A 107 -0.40 -4.00 -1.81
C PHE A 107 0.83 -3.60 -2.64
N THR A 108 1.39 -4.56 -3.38
CA THR A 108 2.49 -4.33 -4.32
C THR A 108 2.38 -5.25 -5.54
N ASN A 109 2.81 -4.75 -6.70
CA ASN A 109 2.96 -5.55 -7.90
C ASN A 109 4.43 -5.99 -8.14
N ASP A 110 5.37 -5.58 -7.28
CA ASP A 110 6.77 -5.98 -7.41
C ASP A 110 6.96 -7.45 -7.00
N ARG A 111 7.53 -8.26 -7.91
CA ARG A 111 7.70 -9.70 -7.69
C ARG A 111 8.75 -10.03 -6.63
N LYS A 112 9.81 -9.20 -6.51
CA LYS A 112 10.86 -9.40 -5.51
C LYS A 112 10.32 -9.05 -4.12
N LEU A 113 9.64 -7.93 -3.97
CA LEU A 113 9.00 -7.54 -2.72
C LEU A 113 7.93 -8.55 -2.29
N ARG A 114 7.06 -8.99 -3.22
CA ARG A 114 6.08 -10.06 -2.95
C ARG A 114 6.73 -11.37 -2.49
N LYS A 115 7.91 -11.72 -3.02
CA LYS A 115 8.65 -12.91 -2.53
C LYS A 115 9.10 -12.69 -1.09
N ARG A 116 9.79 -11.58 -0.82
CA ARG A 116 10.30 -11.23 0.52
C ARG A 116 9.22 -11.22 1.59
N LEU A 117 8.03 -10.69 1.27
CA LEU A 117 6.89 -10.62 2.19
C LEU A 117 6.30 -12.01 2.48
N ARG A 118 6.18 -12.86 1.46
CA ARG A 118 5.71 -14.23 1.65
C ARG A 118 6.68 -15.07 2.48
N ASP A 119 7.98 -14.86 2.32
CA ASP A 119 9.01 -15.55 3.11
C ASP A 119 8.89 -15.25 4.62
N ILE A 120 8.22 -14.16 5.00
CA ILE A 120 7.93 -13.79 6.40
C ILE A 120 6.43 -13.91 6.77
N ASN A 121 5.64 -14.65 5.97
CA ASN A 121 4.20 -14.89 6.14
C ASN A 121 3.35 -13.61 6.19
N VAL A 122 3.75 -12.56 5.47
CA VAL A 122 2.94 -11.36 5.30
C VAL A 122 2.03 -11.53 4.07
N PRO A 123 0.71 -11.30 4.18
CA PRO A 123 -0.20 -11.35 3.04
C PRO A 123 0.14 -10.28 1.99
N VAL A 124 0.01 -10.61 0.72
CA VAL A 124 0.32 -9.69 -0.38
C VAL A 124 -0.86 -9.56 -1.32
N ILE A 125 -1.31 -8.33 -1.52
CA ILE A 125 -2.34 -7.97 -2.48
C ILE A 125 -1.64 -7.51 -3.77
N TYR A 126 -2.15 -7.91 -4.93
CA TYR A 126 -1.56 -7.56 -6.23
C TYR A 126 -2.62 -7.54 -7.32
N VAL A 127 -2.30 -6.89 -8.44
CA VAL A 127 -3.15 -6.90 -9.64
C VAL A 127 -2.97 -8.22 -10.37
N ARG A 128 -4.08 -8.92 -10.61
CA ARG A 128 -4.12 -10.15 -11.40
C ARG A 128 -4.82 -9.91 -12.72
N GLN A 129 -4.30 -10.51 -13.78
CA GLN A 129 -4.85 -10.43 -15.14
C GLN A 129 -5.09 -8.98 -15.64
N LYS A 130 -4.42 -7.99 -15.04
CA LYS A 130 -4.58 -6.56 -15.34
C LYS A 130 -6.02 -6.04 -15.18
N SER A 131 -6.86 -6.70 -14.39
CA SER A 131 -8.29 -6.37 -14.30
C SER A 131 -8.88 -6.42 -12.89
N ARG A 132 -8.25 -7.12 -11.94
CA ARG A 132 -8.76 -7.26 -10.56
C ARG A 132 -7.64 -7.37 -9.55
N LEU A 133 -7.96 -7.20 -8.27
CA LEU A 133 -7.04 -7.51 -7.17
C LEU A 133 -7.18 -8.96 -6.70
N GLU A 134 -6.08 -9.58 -6.30
CA GLU A 134 -6.03 -10.89 -5.65
C GLU A 134 -5.07 -10.80 -4.45
N MET A 135 -5.22 -11.71 -3.49
CA MET A 135 -4.39 -11.79 -2.30
C MET A 135 -3.74 -13.17 -2.20
N ASP A 136 -2.44 -13.19 -1.92
CA ASP A 136 -1.72 -14.37 -1.46
C ASP A 136 -1.59 -14.33 0.07
N GLY A 137 -1.78 -15.47 0.74
CA GLY A 137 -1.74 -15.60 2.19
C GLY A 137 -3.06 -15.23 2.86
N GLU A 138 -3.18 -15.52 4.15
CA GLU A 138 -4.41 -15.25 4.91
C GLU A 138 -4.20 -14.10 5.91
N CYS A 139 -5.20 -13.22 6.00
CA CYS A 139 -5.25 -12.24 7.08
C CYS A 139 -5.77 -12.91 8.36
N SER A 140 -4.89 -13.52 9.14
CA SER A 140 -5.22 -14.05 10.46
C SER A 140 -5.34 -12.91 11.47
N LEU A 141 -6.37 -12.07 11.35
CA LEU A 141 -6.76 -11.14 12.41
C LEU A 141 -8.06 -11.65 13.02
N VAL A 142 -7.91 -12.51 14.02
CA VAL A 142 -8.90 -12.75 15.08
C VAL A 142 -9.08 -11.50 15.93
#